data_AF-A0A8J8K501-F1
#
_entry.id   AF-A0A8J8K501-F1
#
_cell.length_a   1.000
_cell.length_b   1.000
_cell.length_c   1.000
_cell.angle_alpha   90.00
_cell.angle_beta   90.00
_cell.angle_gamma   90.00
#
_symmetry.space_group_name_H-M   'P 1'
#
loop_
_entity.id
_entity.type
_entity.pdbx_description
1 polymer ?
#
loop_
_entity_poly.entity_id
_entity_poly.type
_entity_poly.pdbx_seq_one_letter_code
_entity_poly.pdbx_strand_id
1 'polypeptide(L)'
;MVRDVATSTWETVLASDTNMASWRTQVITLNPSYINKTIEVRFIVDKNVAGNGYFYDDLLLDEIKVNSLALLRTSENSKEQKDVKLYPNPFTDIVNVSDAKALVSVSVTDLSGRLVKTINKPTSQINLGDLKTGMYLITLK
;
A
#
# COMPACT_ATOMS: atom_id res chain seq x y z
N MET A 1 0.63 27.48 -3.94
CA MET A 1 2.00 27.08 -4.32
C MET A 1 2.52 26.05 -3.32
N VAL A 2 3.46 25.21 -3.74
CA VAL A 2 4.12 24.21 -2.90
C VAL A 2 5.63 24.22 -3.16
N ARG A 3 6.44 23.82 -2.18
CA ARG A 3 7.86 23.50 -2.39
C ARG A 3 8.35 22.38 -1.47
N ASP A 4 9.38 21.67 -1.90
CA ASP A 4 10.23 20.89 -1.02
C ASP A 4 11.14 21.86 -0.24
N VAL A 5 11.15 21.73 1.08
CA VAL A 5 12.03 22.53 1.95
C VAL A 5 13.49 22.41 1.54
N ALA A 6 13.90 21.26 0.99
CA ALA A 6 15.27 21.01 0.55
C ALA A 6 15.68 21.78 -0.71
N THR A 7 14.75 22.06 -1.64
CA THR A 7 15.07 22.67 -2.94
C THR A 7 14.81 24.17 -2.99
N SER A 8 14.09 24.73 -2.00
CA SER A 8 13.75 26.16 -1.87
C SER A 8 12.96 26.79 -3.02
N THR A 9 12.73 26.08 -4.13
CA THR A 9 12.01 26.54 -5.33
C THR A 9 10.50 26.36 -5.19
N TRP A 10 9.73 27.43 -5.42
CA TRP A 10 8.27 27.40 -5.37
C TRP A 10 7.66 26.95 -6.70
N GLU A 11 6.72 26.02 -6.62
CA GLU A 11 5.90 25.55 -7.75
C GLU A 11 4.44 26.01 -7.59
N THR A 12 3.87 26.56 -8.65
CA THR A 12 2.44 26.91 -8.69
C THR A 12 1.62 25.68 -9.07
N VAL A 13 0.85 25.19 -8.10
CA VAL A 13 -0.05 24.02 -8.27
C VAL A 13 -1.50 24.39 -8.56
N LEU A 14 -1.86 25.66 -8.35
CA LEU A 14 -3.18 26.20 -8.65
C LEU A 14 -3.09 27.72 -8.79
N ALA A 15 -3.77 28.25 -9.80
CA ALA A 15 -4.08 29.67 -9.96
C ALA A 15 -5.57 29.79 -10.37
N SER A 16 -6.27 30.78 -9.83
CA SER A 16 -7.70 30.99 -10.07
C SER A 16 -8.02 32.47 -9.90
N ASP A 17 -8.88 33.00 -10.76
CA ASP A 17 -9.28 34.41 -10.86
C ASP A 17 -10.79 34.62 -10.60
N THR A 18 -11.41 33.68 -9.88
CA THR A 18 -12.86 33.70 -9.66
C THR A 18 -13.24 34.62 -8.50
N ASN A 19 -14.02 35.67 -8.76
CA ASN A 19 -14.63 36.51 -7.73
C ASN A 19 -16.00 35.93 -7.32
N MET A 20 -15.98 34.84 -6.55
CA MET A 20 -17.20 34.17 -6.06
C MET A 20 -17.37 34.45 -4.56
N ALA A 21 -18.55 34.92 -4.16
CA ALA A 21 -18.89 35.20 -2.77
C ALA A 21 -19.15 33.93 -1.91
N SER A 22 -19.29 32.77 -2.55
CA SER A 22 -19.56 31.50 -1.87
C SER A 22 -18.27 30.71 -1.60
N TRP A 23 -18.20 30.05 -0.45
CA TRP A 23 -17.14 29.11 -0.11
C TRP A 23 -17.06 27.95 -1.13
N ARG A 24 -15.85 27.50 -1.44
CA ARG A 24 -15.61 26.31 -2.27
C ARG A 24 -14.53 25.42 -1.67
N THR A 25 -14.71 24.11 -1.80
CA THR A 25 -13.67 23.13 -1.47
C THR A 25 -12.81 22.86 -2.70
N GLN A 26 -11.49 22.91 -2.53
CA GLN A 26 -10.55 22.63 -3.60
C GLN A 26 -9.65 21.45 -3.24
N VAL A 27 -9.61 20.46 -4.13
CA VAL A 27 -8.67 19.34 -4.04
C VAL A 27 -7.58 19.54 -5.09
N ILE A 28 -6.32 19.42 -4.69
CA ILE A 28 -5.15 19.58 -5.55
C ILE A 28 -4.27 18.35 -5.40
N THR A 29 -4.03 17.64 -6.50
CA THR A 29 -3.05 16.54 -6.53
C THR A 29 -1.66 17.12 -6.71
N LEU A 30 -0.77 16.84 -5.77
CA LEU A 30 0.64 17.27 -5.84
C LEU A 30 1.48 16.25 -6.62
N ASN A 31 2.62 16.69 -7.16
CA ASN A 31 3.57 15.82 -7.84
C ASN A 31 4.08 14.71 -6.88
N PRO A 32 4.18 13.44 -7.33
CA PRO A 32 4.76 12.36 -6.52
C PRO A 32 6.18 12.61 -6.01
N SER A 33 6.94 13.54 -6.58
CA SER A 33 8.26 13.95 -6.07
C SER A 33 8.24 14.48 -4.63
N TYR A 34 7.08 14.95 -4.15
CA TYR A 34 6.89 15.43 -2.79
C TYR A 34 6.63 14.31 -1.77
N ILE A 35 6.51 13.05 -2.20
CA ILE A 35 6.30 11.92 -1.29
C ILE A 35 7.50 11.76 -0.35
N ASN A 36 7.22 11.60 0.95
CA ASN A 36 8.22 11.51 2.03
C ASN A 36 9.14 12.75 2.13
N LYS A 37 8.71 13.88 1.58
CA LYS A 37 9.39 15.17 1.75
C LYS A 37 8.64 16.05 2.73
N THR A 38 9.40 16.88 3.45
CA THR A 38 8.81 17.99 4.17
C THR A 38 8.50 19.08 3.15
N ILE A 39 7.23 19.43 3.03
CA ILE A 39 6.79 20.48 2.10
C ILE A 39 6.33 21.72 2.86
N GLU A 40 6.45 22.86 2.19
CA GLU A 40 5.79 24.09 2.58
C GLU A 40 4.70 24.43 1.57
N VAL A 41 3.55 24.87 2.08
CA VAL A 41 2.42 25.33 1.27
C VAL A 41 2.26 26.82 1.47
N ARG A 42 2.06 27.55 0.37
CA ARG A 42 1.85 28.99 0.38
C ARG A 42 0.63 29.36 -0.45
N PHE A 43 -0.20 30.22 0.10
CA PHE A 43 -1.32 30.85 -0.57
C PHE A 43 -0.95 32.31 -0.88
N ILE A 44 -1.22 32.76 -2.10
CA ILE A 44 -0.90 34.11 -2.56
C ILE A 44 -2.12 34.65 -3.29
N VAL A 45 -2.41 35.93 -3.05
CA VAL A 45 -3.32 36.73 -3.85
C VAL A 45 -2.47 37.65 -4.72
N ASP A 46 -2.64 37.58 -6.04
CA ASP A 46 -2.02 38.54 -6.95
C ASP A 46 -2.83 39.84 -6.92
N LYS A 47 -2.18 40.92 -6.52
CA LYS A 47 -2.81 42.25 -6.35
C LYS A 47 -2.64 43.14 -7.58
N ASN A 48 -2.00 42.66 -8.64
CA ASN A 48 -1.77 43.44 -9.86
C ASN A 48 -2.98 43.43 -10.78
N VAL A 49 -4.00 44.20 -10.42
CA VAL A 49 -5.02 44.67 -11.36
C VAL A 49 -4.57 46.01 -11.94
N ALA A 50 -4.40 46.03 -13.26
CA ALA A 50 -4.03 47.15 -14.13
C ALA A 50 -4.26 48.56 -13.54
N GLY A 51 -3.30 49.06 -12.75
CA GLY A 51 -3.19 50.48 -12.40
C GLY A 51 -4.07 51.02 -11.27
N ASN A 52 -4.66 50.19 -10.40
CA ASN A 52 -5.45 50.69 -9.27
C ASN A 52 -5.06 50.03 -7.93
N GLY A 53 -4.39 50.79 -7.07
CA GLY A 53 -3.72 50.32 -5.86
C GLY A 53 -4.60 50.13 -4.61
N TYR A 54 -5.92 50.06 -4.76
CA TYR A 54 -6.88 50.06 -3.65
C TYR A 54 -7.69 48.76 -3.47
N PHE A 55 -7.33 47.68 -4.14
CA PHE A 55 -8.04 46.41 -3.97
C PHE A 55 -7.43 45.58 -2.83
N TYR A 56 -8.18 45.47 -1.75
CA TYR A 56 -7.98 44.46 -0.70
C TYR A 56 -8.75 43.21 -1.12
N ASP A 57 -8.09 42.31 -1.84
CA ASP A 57 -8.61 40.97 -2.03
C ASP A 57 -8.26 40.14 -0.79
N ASP A 58 -9.26 39.92 0.05
CA ASP A 58 -9.14 39.07 1.23
C ASP A 58 -9.18 37.60 0.80
N LEU A 59 -8.21 36.82 1.26
CA LEU A 59 -8.21 35.37 1.09
C LEU A 59 -8.72 34.71 2.37
N LEU A 60 -9.92 34.16 2.30
CA LEU A 60 -10.51 33.36 3.37
C LEU A 60 -10.19 31.89 3.14
N LEU A 61 -9.67 31.21 4.16
CA LEU A 61 -9.30 29.80 4.11
C LEU A 61 -9.89 29.10 5.32
N ASP A 62 -10.43 27.91 5.08
CA ASP A 62 -10.88 27.01 6.14
C ASP A 62 -10.55 25.56 5.76
N GLU A 63 -10.43 24.70 6.77
CA GLU A 63 -10.22 23.25 6.64
C GLU A 63 -9.04 22.82 5.76
N ILE A 64 -7.90 23.51 5.85
CA ILE A 64 -6.69 23.14 5.10
C ILE A 64 -6.15 21.79 5.60
N LYS A 65 -6.11 20.80 4.71
CA LYS A 65 -5.58 19.46 4.98
C LYS A 65 -4.56 19.05 3.92
N VAL A 66 -3.45 18.47 4.37
CA VAL A 66 -2.44 17.84 3.50
C VAL A 66 -2.46 16.36 3.78
N ASN A 67 -2.98 15.59 2.82
CA ASN A 67 -3.07 14.15 2.95
C ASN A 67 -1.98 13.50 2.11
N SER A 68 -1.19 12.63 2.72
CA SER A 68 -0.48 11.60 1.95
C SER A 68 -1.52 10.57 1.56
N LEU A 69 -1.80 10.43 0.26
CA LEU A 69 -2.46 9.23 -0.22
C LEU A 69 -1.47 8.10 0.00
N ALA A 70 -1.55 7.46 1.16
CA ALA A 70 -0.77 6.28 1.46
C ALA A 70 -1.10 5.25 0.37
N LEU A 71 -0.20 5.10 -0.60
CA LEU A 71 -0.11 3.84 -1.31
C LEU A 71 0.36 2.86 -0.25
N LEU A 72 -0.58 2.08 0.30
CA LEU A 72 -0.24 0.93 1.13
C LEU A 72 0.59 0.00 0.25
N ARG A 73 1.92 0.12 0.35
CA ARG A 73 2.86 -0.85 -0.19
C ARG A 73 3.30 -1.71 0.98
N THR A 74 2.60 -2.83 1.18
CA THR A 74 3.22 -3.98 1.83
C THR A 74 4.21 -4.55 0.81
N SER A 75 5.45 -4.74 1.23
CA SER A 75 6.45 -5.42 0.42
C SER A 75 5.98 -6.85 0.12
N GLU A 76 5.52 -7.12 -1.09
CA GLU A 76 5.60 -8.48 -1.63
C GLU A 76 6.64 -8.47 -2.74
N ASN A 77 7.72 -9.20 -2.50
CA ASN A 77 8.62 -9.60 -3.57
C ASN A 77 7.76 -10.21 -4.67
N SER A 78 7.71 -9.53 -5.82
CA SER A 78 7.16 -10.05 -7.07
C SER A 78 8.06 -11.19 -7.57
N LYS A 79 8.11 -12.30 -6.85
CA LYS A 79 8.14 -13.60 -7.50
C LYS A 79 6.68 -13.94 -7.63
N GLU A 80 6.20 -14.16 -8.84
CA GLU A 80 4.92 -14.81 -9.08
C GLU A 80 4.80 -15.95 -8.08
N GLN A 81 4.01 -15.74 -7.02
CA GLN A 81 3.76 -16.76 -6.04
C GLN A 81 2.91 -17.76 -6.81
N LYS A 82 3.55 -18.80 -7.35
CA LYS A 82 2.83 -19.92 -7.93
C LYS A 82 1.76 -20.29 -6.92
N ASP A 83 0.53 -20.26 -7.37
CA ASP A 83 -0.67 -20.40 -6.55
C ASP A 83 -0.79 -21.88 -6.14
N VAL A 84 0.12 -22.32 -5.26
CA VAL A 84 0.22 -23.70 -4.77
C VAL A 84 -0.84 -23.87 -3.69
N LYS A 85 -1.89 -24.63 -4.03
CA LYS A 85 -3.07 -24.86 -3.20
C LYS A 85 -2.97 -26.22 -2.53
N LEU A 86 -3.43 -26.27 -1.28
CA LEU A 86 -3.58 -27.50 -0.51
C LEU A 86 -5.06 -27.82 -0.35
N TYR A 87 -5.46 -29.06 -0.65
CA TYR A 87 -6.85 -29.50 -0.53
C TYR A 87 -6.99 -31.01 -0.28
N PRO A 88 -8.04 -31.46 0.40
CA PRO A 88 -9.03 -30.63 1.09
C PRO A 88 -8.46 -30.05 2.40
N ASN A 89 -8.97 -28.91 2.83
CA ASN A 89 -8.81 -28.40 4.19
C ASN A 89 -10.22 -28.14 4.74
N PRO A 90 -10.72 -28.88 5.73
CA PRO A 90 -10.08 -29.97 6.51
C PRO A 90 -9.75 -31.24 5.71
N PHE A 91 -8.85 -32.09 6.22
CA PHE A 91 -8.45 -33.38 5.64
C PHE A 91 -8.62 -34.53 6.63
N THR A 92 -8.64 -35.77 6.12
CA THR A 92 -8.59 -36.99 6.93
C THR A 92 -7.17 -37.56 6.95
N ASP A 93 -6.74 -38.16 5.84
CA ASP A 93 -5.45 -38.86 5.74
C ASP A 93 -4.54 -38.29 4.65
N ILE A 94 -5.10 -37.70 3.60
CA ILE A 94 -4.35 -37.26 2.42
C ILE A 94 -4.65 -35.79 2.12
N VAL A 95 -3.59 -35.02 1.92
CA VAL A 95 -3.65 -33.65 1.39
C VAL A 95 -3.00 -33.63 0.01
N ASN A 96 -3.68 -33.00 -0.95
CA ASN A 96 -3.19 -32.81 -2.30
C ASN A 96 -2.56 -31.43 -2.46
N VAL A 97 -1.52 -31.35 -3.30
CA VAL A 97 -0.83 -30.13 -3.69
C VAL A 97 -1.08 -29.87 -5.17
N SER A 98 -1.56 -28.67 -5.53
CA SER A 98 -1.87 -28.33 -6.94
C SER A 98 -0.67 -28.42 -7.88
N ASP A 99 0.52 -27.98 -7.44
CA ASP A 99 1.78 -28.11 -8.20
C ASP A 99 2.94 -28.50 -7.28
N ALA A 100 3.21 -29.81 -7.18
CA ALA A 100 4.32 -30.35 -6.40
C ALA A 100 5.66 -30.40 -7.16
N LYS A 101 5.67 -30.17 -8.48
CA LYS A 101 6.88 -30.37 -9.32
C LYS A 101 8.00 -29.39 -8.99
N ALA A 102 7.64 -28.20 -8.51
CA ALA A 102 8.58 -27.15 -8.15
C ALA A 102 8.96 -27.17 -6.66
N LEU A 103 8.39 -28.07 -5.85
CA LEU A 103 8.65 -28.11 -4.41
C LEU A 103 9.95 -28.88 -4.11
N VAL A 104 10.80 -28.24 -3.32
CA VAL A 104 12.00 -28.83 -2.73
C VAL A 104 11.62 -29.69 -1.53
N SER A 105 10.72 -29.19 -0.67
CA SER A 105 10.30 -29.92 0.53
C SER A 105 8.95 -29.46 1.10
N VAL A 106 8.30 -30.34 1.85
CA VAL A 106 7.16 -30.03 2.71
C VAL A 106 7.51 -30.30 4.15
N SER A 107 7.19 -29.36 5.03
CA SER A 107 7.34 -29.49 6.47
C SER A 107 5.97 -29.34 7.14
N VAL A 108 5.65 -30.24 8.06
CA VAL A 108 4.42 -30.20 8.85
C VAL A 108 4.77 -29.95 10.30
N THR A 109 4.19 -28.91 10.90
CA THR A 109 4.41 -28.52 12.30
C THR A 109 3.09 -28.54 13.06
N ASP A 110 3.12 -28.96 14.33
CA ASP A 110 1.96 -28.82 15.22
C ASP A 110 1.86 -27.38 15.79
N LEU A 111 0.77 -27.06 16.49
CA LEU A 111 0.56 -25.72 17.08
C LEU A 111 1.60 -25.33 18.13
N SER A 112 2.32 -26.30 18.71
CA SER A 112 3.41 -26.01 19.64
C SER A 112 4.71 -25.62 18.91
N GLY A 113 4.71 -25.64 17.58
CA GLY A 113 5.87 -25.36 16.73
C GLY A 113 6.77 -26.57 16.53
N ARG A 114 6.41 -27.74 17.04
CA ARG A 114 7.21 -28.96 16.86
C ARG A 114 7.03 -29.49 15.45
N LEU A 115 8.15 -29.75 14.78
CA LEU A 115 8.19 -30.40 13.48
C LEU A 115 7.81 -31.88 13.61
N VAL A 116 6.73 -32.27 12.97
CA VAL A 116 6.18 -33.64 13.04
C VAL A 116 6.50 -34.47 11.81
N LYS A 117 6.66 -33.84 10.64
CA LYS A 117 6.98 -34.55 9.39
C LYS A 117 7.72 -33.65 8.41
N THR A 118 8.70 -34.21 7.70
CA THR A 118 9.41 -33.57 6.60
C THR A 118 9.46 -34.51 5.41
N ILE A 119 9.07 -34.02 4.24
CA ILE A 119 9.05 -34.78 2.99
C ILE A 119 9.88 -34.00 1.98
N ASN A 120 10.99 -34.60 1.53
CA ASN A 120 11.83 -34.04 0.49
C ASN A 120 11.29 -34.45 -0.88
N LYS A 121 11.23 -33.52 -1.84
CA LYS A 121 10.69 -33.74 -3.19
C LYS A 121 9.31 -34.43 -3.15
N PRO A 122 8.30 -33.77 -2.58
CA PRO A 122 6.96 -34.35 -2.42
C PRO A 122 6.35 -34.71 -3.78
N THR A 123 5.47 -35.70 -3.77
CA THR A 123 4.51 -35.91 -4.87
C THR A 123 3.29 -35.02 -4.64
N SER A 124 2.36 -34.97 -5.61
CA SER A 124 1.11 -34.20 -5.48
C SER A 124 0.18 -34.69 -4.37
N GLN A 125 0.46 -35.84 -3.74
CA GLN A 125 -0.32 -36.39 -2.64
C GLN A 125 0.57 -36.63 -1.43
N ILE A 126 0.15 -36.07 -0.30
CA ILE A 126 0.87 -36.15 0.97
C ILE A 126 0.01 -36.91 1.96
N ASN A 127 0.50 -38.07 2.39
CA ASN A 127 -0.15 -38.87 3.42
C ASN A 127 0.26 -38.38 4.82
N LEU A 128 -0.75 -37.95 5.58
CA LEU A 128 -0.70 -37.44 6.96
C LEU A 128 -1.64 -38.22 7.90
N GLY A 129 -2.16 -39.39 7.49
CA GLY A 129 -3.07 -40.20 8.32
C GLY A 129 -2.41 -40.83 9.55
N ASP A 130 -1.08 -40.80 9.63
CA ASP A 130 -0.29 -41.18 10.80
C ASP A 130 -0.28 -40.08 11.89
N LEU A 131 -0.75 -38.88 11.58
CA LEU A 131 -0.85 -37.79 12.55
C LEU A 131 -2.10 -37.96 13.42
N LYS A 132 -1.96 -37.59 14.70
CA LYS A 132 -3.11 -37.53 15.61
C LYS A 132 -4.07 -36.42 15.17
N THR A 133 -5.36 -36.56 15.51
CA THR A 133 -6.34 -35.49 15.29
C THR A 133 -5.87 -34.19 15.96
N GLY A 134 -5.80 -33.12 15.18
CA GLY A 134 -5.33 -31.83 15.65
C GLY A 134 -5.15 -30.83 14.51
N MET A 135 -4.70 -29.62 14.85
CA MET A 135 -4.36 -28.60 13.85
C MET A 135 -2.86 -28.62 13.58
N TYR A 136 -2.51 -28.44 12.30
CA TYR A 136 -1.14 -28.46 11.82
C TYR A 136 -0.93 -27.31 10.83
N LEU A 137 0.30 -26.78 10.81
CA LEU A 137 0.75 -25.84 9.79
C LEU A 137 1.61 -26.60 8.77
N ILE A 138 1.33 -26.38 7.50
CA ILE A 138 2.09 -26.97 6.39
C ILE A 138 2.89 -25.86 5.73
N THR A 139 4.21 -26.03 5.67
CA THR A 139 5.12 -25.12 4.97
C THR A 139 5.65 -25.81 3.72
N LEU A 140 5.48 -25.16 2.58
CA LEU A 140 5.96 -25.60 1.27
C LEU A 140 7.20 -24.78 0.90
N LYS A 141 8.29 -25.44 0.51
CA LYS A 141 9.56 -24.81 0.10
C LYS A 141 10.00 -25.34 -1.25
#